data_AF-A0A0C9ZTF6-F1
#
_entry.id   AF-A0A0C9ZTF6-F1
#
_cell.length_a   1.000
_cell.length_b   1.000
_cell.length_c   1.000
_cell.angle_alpha   90.00
_cell.angle_beta   90.00
_cell.angle_gamma   90.00
#
_symmetry.space_group_name_H-M   'P 1'
#
loop_
_entity.id
_entity.type
_entity.pdbx_description
1 polymer ?
#
loop_
_entity_poly.entity_id
_entity_poly.type
_entity_poly.pdbx_seq_one_letter_code
_entity_poly.pdbx_strand_id
1 'polypeptide(L)' 'QLLMLMTGPGGTGKTHIVKAVHSVMNHYGCGHIIRYLAPTGSAAALIDGMTV' A
#
# COMPACT_ATOMS: atom_id res chain seq x y z
N GLN A 1 -1.74 -16.57 5.99
CA GLN A 1 -1.96 -16.98 4.58
C GLN A 1 -1.74 -15.77 3.68
N LEU A 2 -1.11 -15.96 2.52
CA LEU A 2 -0.94 -14.91 1.51
C LEU A 2 -2.10 -14.99 0.50
N LEU A 3 -2.85 -13.90 0.33
CA LEU A 3 -4.00 -13.85 -0.58
C LEU A 3 -3.64 -13.27 -1.96
N MET A 4 -2.63 -12.38 -2.01
CA MET A 4 -2.21 -11.72 -3.25
C MET A 4 -0.71 -11.43 -3.19
N LEU A 5 0.00 -11.75 -4.27
CA LEU A 5 1.37 -11.29 -4.51
C LEU A 5 1.38 -10.46 -5.80
N MET A 6 1.83 -9.21 -5.70
CA MET A 6 1.99 -8.33 -6.85
C MET A 6 3.47 -8.07 -7.08
N THR A 7 4.00 -8.57 -8.20
CA THR A 7 5.41 -8.40 -8.59
C THR A 7 5.52 -7.86 -10.02
N GLY A 8 6.68 -7.34 -10.37
CA GLY A 8 6.98 -6.83 -11.70
C GLY A 8 8.18 -5.86 -11.68
N PRO A 9 8.76 -5.52 -12.83
CA PRO A 9 9.87 -4.58 -12.93
C PRO A 9 9.61 -3.21 -12.28
N GLY A 10 10.67 -2.42 -12.06
CA GLY A 10 10.53 -1.03 -11.64
C GLY A 10 9.66 -0.24 -12.63
N GLY A 11 8.85 0.70 -12.12
CA GLY A 11 8.02 1.56 -12.97
C GLY A 11 6.66 0.97 -13.41
N THR A 12 6.30 -0.26 -13.04
CA THR A 12 5.00 -0.86 -13.43
C THR A 12 3.78 -0.39 -12.60
N GLY A 13 3.91 0.68 -11.82
CA GLY A 13 2.77 1.27 -11.10
C GLY A 13 2.28 0.53 -9.84
N LYS A 14 3.00 -0.49 -9.32
CA LYS A 14 2.59 -1.24 -8.11
C LYS A 14 2.30 -0.32 -6.91
N THR A 15 3.17 0.66 -6.64
CA THR A 15 2.96 1.66 -5.58
C THR A 15 1.73 2.52 -5.83
N HIS A 16 1.42 2.83 -7.10
CA HIS A 16 0.21 3.57 -7.47
C HIS A 16 -1.06 2.78 -7.15
N ILE A 17 -1.04 1.45 -7.37
CA ILE A 17 -2.16 0.58 -7.00
C ILE A 17 -2.39 0.59 -5.48
N VAL A 18 -1.32 0.51 -4.68
CA VAL A 18 -1.44 0.60 -3.21
C VAL A 18 -2.11 1.91 -2.77
N LYS A 19 -1.72 3.05 -3.37
CA LYS A 19 -2.37 4.35 -3.12
C LYS A 19 -3.83 4.39 -3.56
N ALA A 20 -4.17 3.77 -4.68
CA ALA A 20 -5.55 3.69 -5.14
C ALA A 20 -6.42 2.92 -4.13
N VAL A 21 -5.93 1.79 -3.62
CA VAL A 21 -6.62 1.04 -2.55
C VAL A 21 -6.79 1.92 -1.30
N HIS A 22 -5.76 2.65 -0.90
CA HIS A 22 -5.84 3.59 0.24
C HIS A 22 -6.92 4.65 0.04
N SER A 23 -6.98 5.27 -1.15
CA SER A 23 -8.00 6.25 -1.48
C SER A 23 -9.41 5.67 -1.43
N VAL A 24 -9.61 4.45 -1.92
CA VAL A 24 -10.92 3.79 -1.89
C VAL A 24 -11.34 3.47 -0.45
N MET A 25 -10.44 2.91 0.34
CA MET A 25 -10.74 2.58 1.75
C MET A 25 -11.09 3.84 2.54
N ASN A 26 -10.37 4.94 2.33
CA ASN A 26 -10.68 6.22 2.97
C ASN A 26 -12.01 6.81 2.49
N HIS A 27 -12.33 6.71 1.20
CA HIS A 27 -13.60 7.18 0.64
C HIS A 27 -14.81 6.54 1.31
N TYR A 28 -14.71 5.25 1.66
CA TYR A 28 -15.76 4.51 2.37
C TYR A 28 -15.66 4.59 3.91
N GLY A 29 -14.74 5.40 4.47
CA GLY A 29 -14.53 5.49 5.94
C GLY A 29 -13.87 4.25 6.56
N CYS A 30 -13.38 3.33 5.73
CA CYS A 30 -12.80 2.04 6.10
C CYS A 30 -11.27 2.07 6.21
N GLY A 31 -10.60 3.23 6.04
CA GLY A 31 -9.14 3.31 6.10
C GLY A 31 -8.51 2.71 7.36
N HIS A 32 -9.21 2.79 8.49
CA HIS A 32 -8.76 2.29 9.79
C HIS A 32 -8.63 0.76 9.89
N ILE A 33 -9.23 -0.01 8.96
CA ILE A 33 -9.21 -1.48 9.00
C ILE A 33 -8.03 -2.09 8.22
N ILE A 34 -7.30 -1.27 7.45
CA ILE A 34 -6.17 -1.69 6.63
C ILE A 34 -4.89 -1.03 7.12
N ARG A 35 -3.80 -1.80 7.20
CA ARG A 35 -2.46 -1.29 7.52
C ARG A 35 -1.57 -1.40 6.29
N TYR A 36 -0.95 -0.28 5.92
CA TYR A 36 0.05 -0.22 4.84
C TYR A 36 1.44 -0.30 5.47
N LEU A 37 2.17 -1.36 5.13
CA LEU A 37 3.48 -1.66 5.72
C LEU A 37 4.56 -1.78 4.66
N ALA A 38 5.76 -1.33 4.98
CA ALA A 38 6.94 -1.47 4.14
C ALA A 38 8.21 -1.71 4.98
N PRO A 39 9.25 -2.36 4.43
CA PRO A 39 10.44 -2.71 5.20
C PRO A 39 11.38 -1.52 5.49
N THR A 40 11.25 -0.40 4.78
CA THR A 40 12.08 0.80 4.99
C THR A 40 11.21 2.05 5.15
N GLY A 41 11.70 3.03 5.91
CA GLY A 41 10.96 4.29 6.13
C GLY A 41 10.67 5.04 4.83
N SER A 42 11.61 5.03 3.88
CA SER A 42 11.42 5.64 2.56
C SER A 42 10.32 4.95 1.74
N ALA A 43 10.21 3.62 1.81
CA ALA A 43 9.14 2.89 1.13
C ALA A 43 7.79 3.07 1.82
N ALA A 44 7.77 3.14 3.16
CA ALA A 44 6.55 3.41 3.94
C ALA A 44 5.98 4.80 3.62
N ALA A 45 6.83 5.82 3.54
CA ALA A 45 6.44 7.18 3.15
C ALA A 45 5.82 7.24 1.75
N LEU A 46 6.21 6.35 0.83
CA LEU A 46 5.63 6.30 -0.51
C LEU A 46 4.22 5.70 -0.57
N ILE A 47 3.77 5.00 0.46
CA ILE A 47 2.45 4.35 0.51
C ILE A 47 1.58 4.89 1.64
N ASP A 48 1.94 6.04 2.22
CA ASP A 48 1.28 6.63 3.39
C ASP A 48 1.14 5.62 4.55
N GLY A 49 2.17 4.78 4.68
CA GLY A 49 2.19 3.65 5.62
C GLY A 49 3.24 3.81 6.71
N MET A 50 3.51 2.71 7.40
CA MET A 50 4.52 2.63 8.46
C MET A 50 5.52 1.50 8.18
N THR A 51 6.66 1.55 8.87
CA THR A 51 7.59 0.42 8.86
C THR A 51 6.99 -0.78 9.59
N VAL A 52 7.29 -1.99 9.13
CA VAL A 52 6.96 -3.23 9.85
C VAL A 52 7.89 -3.46 11.04
#